data_AF-A0A3B0XEA2-F1
#
_entry.id   AF-A0A3B0XEA2-F1
#
_cell.length_a   1.000
_cell.length_b   1.000
_cell.length_c   1.000
_cell.angle_alpha   90.00
_cell.angle_beta   90.00
_cell.angle_gamma   90.00
#
_symmetry.space_group_name_H-M   'P 1'
#
loop_
_entity.id
_entity.type
_entity.pdbx_description
1 polymer ?
#
loop_
_entity_poly.entity_id
_entity_poly.type
_entity_poly.pdbx_seq_one_letter_code
_entity_poly.pdbx_strand_id
1 'polypeptide(L)' 'MNKIIYKKILVVASGLLMMLTLISCSTVNVEPWERDVFSKKEMQFGSHKVNQTMQTHFYYSKEGSSGGSGFSGGGCGCN' A
#
# COMPACT_ATOMS: atom_id res chain seq x y z
N MET A 1 26.79 34.94 -28.45
CA MET A 1 26.89 33.46 -28.48
C MET A 1 26.99 32.83 -27.08
N ASN A 2 27.71 33.41 -26.12
CA ASN A 2 27.86 32.85 -24.77
C ASN A 2 26.55 32.69 -23.97
N LYS A 3 25.60 33.62 -24.06
CA LYS A 3 24.33 33.55 -23.30
C LYS A 3 23.44 32.35 -23.69
N ILE A 4 23.49 31.93 -24.96
CA ILE A 4 22.77 30.75 -25.46
C ILE A 4 23.44 29.46 -24.97
N ILE A 5 24.77 29.45 -24.92
CA ILE A 5 25.57 28.34 -24.41
C ILE A 5 25.32 28.14 -22.90
N TYR A 6 25.35 29.21 -22.10
CA TYR A 6 25.03 29.12 -20.67
C TYR A 6 23.60 28.64 -20.38
N LYS A 7 22.63 29.05 -21.21
CA LYS A 7 21.24 28.58 -21.06
C LYS A 7 21.11 27.08 -21.37
N LYS A 8 21.82 26.57 -22.38
CA LYS A 8 21.87 25.13 -22.68
C LYS A 8 22.55 24.33 -21.57
N ILE A 9 23.67 24.84 -21.04
CA ILE A 9 24.38 24.21 -19.91
C ILE A 9 23.50 24.16 -18.67
N LEU A 10 22.78 25.25 -18.36
CA LEU A 10 21.89 25.32 -17.21
C LEU A 10 20.73 24.31 -17.30
N VAL A 11 20.14 24.14 -18.48
CA VAL A 11 19.07 23.15 -18.72
C VAL A 11 19.58 21.71 -18.59
N VAL A 12 20.77 21.42 -19.10
CA VAL A 12 21.39 20.09 -18.97
C VAL A 12 21.76 19.81 -17.51
N ALA A 13 22.33 20.78 -16.80
CA ALA A 13 22.67 20.66 -15.39
C ALA A 13 21.44 20.46 -14.49
N SER A 14 20.33 21.16 -14.76
CA SER A 14 19.08 20.93 -14.03
C SER A 14 18.50 19.54 -14.28
N GLY A 15 18.58 19.04 -15.52
CA GLY A 15 18.13 17.68 -15.86
C GLY A 15 18.96 16.60 -15.18
N LEU A 16 20.28 16.79 -15.11
CA LEU A 16 21.19 15.88 -14.40
C LEU A 16 20.89 15.86 -12.90
N LEU A 17 20.70 17.03 -12.28
CA LEU A 17 20.38 17.14 -10.85
C LEU A 17 19.06 16.42 -10.51
N MET A 18 18.06 16.52 -11.40
CA MET A 18 16.77 15.84 -11.23
C MET A 18 16.94 14.31 -11.23
N MET A 19 17.78 13.77 -12.13
CA MET A 19 18.06 12.33 -12.21
C MET A 19 18.72 11.76 -10.96
N LEU A 20 19.57 12.52 -10.26
CA LEU A 20 20.19 12.05 -9.02
C LEU A 20 19.18 11.82 -7.88
N THR A 21 18.03 12.50 -7.90
CA THR A 21 17.03 12.39 -6.82
C THR A 21 16.20 11.11 -6.86
N LEU A 22 16.22 10.37 -7.98
CA LEU A 22 15.46 9.12 -8.12
C LEU A 22 16.06 7.93 -7.36
N ILE A 23 17.27 8.05 -6.82
CA ILE A 23 18.02 6.94 -6.18
C ILE A 23 17.80 6.88 -4.65
N SER A 24 17.03 7.81 -4.08
CA SER A 24 17.06 8.10 -2.64
C SER A 24 16.26 7.17 -1.71
N CYS A 25 15.63 6.09 -2.19
CA CYS A 25 14.72 5.29 -1.34
C CYS A 25 14.86 3.75 -1.46
N SER A 26 16.01 3.25 -1.91
CA SER A 26 16.24 1.79 -2.04
C SER A 26 17.47 1.27 -1.29
N THR A 27 18.16 2.11 -0.53
CA THR A 27 19.41 1.74 0.17
C THR A 27 19.22 1.11 1.55
N VAL A 28 17.97 0.94 2.01
CA VAL A 28 17.67 0.16 3.23
C VAL A 28 17.82 -1.32 2.89
N ASN A 29 19.07 -1.76 2.80
CA ASN A 29 19.43 -3.16 2.69
C ASN A 29 19.32 -3.79 4.08
N VAL A 30 18.16 -4.38 4.37
CA VAL A 30 17.95 -5.28 5.50
C VAL A 30 18.72 -6.56 5.23
N GLU A 31 19.58 -6.96 6.16
CA GLU A 31 20.43 -8.13 6.03
C GLU A 31 19.56 -9.40 5.92
N PRO A 32 19.99 -10.45 5.19
CA PRO A 32 19.15 -11.62 4.95
C PRO A 32 18.59 -12.28 6.23
N TRP A 33 19.32 -12.24 7.34
CA TRP A 33 18.90 -12.78 8.64
C TRP A 33 17.95 -11.87 9.41
N GLU A 34 17.94 -10.56 9.14
CA GLU A 34 16.97 -9.63 9.73
C GLU A 34 15.54 -9.84 9.15
N ARG A 35 15.43 -10.58 8.04
CA ARG A 35 14.13 -10.88 7.39
C ARG A 35 13.30 -11.95 8.11
N ASP A 36 13.89 -12.69 9.04
CA ASP A 36 13.24 -13.80 9.73
C ASP A 36 12.02 -13.37 10.56
N VAL A 37 12.02 -12.12 11.05
CA VAL A 37 10.96 -11.57 11.91
C VAL A 37 9.79 -10.91 11.17
N PHE A 38 9.82 -10.86 9.83
CA PHE A 38 8.80 -10.12 9.04
C PHE A 38 7.53 -10.92 8.71
N SER A 39 7.50 -12.22 8.97
CA SER A 39 6.32 -13.06 8.68
C SER A 39 5.88 -13.86 9.90
N LYS A 40 5.51 -13.16 10.97
CA LYS A 40 4.94 -13.82 12.15
C LYS A 40 3.60 -14.46 11.78
N LYS A 41 3.30 -15.62 12.37
CA LYS A 41 2.02 -16.32 12.19
C LYS A 41 0.80 -15.44 12.48
N GLU A 42 0.94 -14.50 13.41
CA GLU A 42 -0.09 -13.53 13.80
C GLU A 42 -0.40 -12.49 12.71
N MET A 43 0.53 -12.25 11.77
CA MET A 43 0.33 -11.32 10.65
C MET A 43 -0.44 -11.95 9.48
N GLN A 44 -0.77 -13.25 9.55
CA GLN A 44 -1.60 -13.91 8.55
C GLN A 44 -3.03 -13.37 8.57
N PHE A 45 -3.67 -13.31 7.40
CA PHE A 45 -5.09 -12.98 7.31
C PHE A 45 -5.92 -13.97 8.13
N GLY A 46 -6.82 -13.46 8.98
CA GLY A 46 -7.67 -14.30 9.82
C GLY A 46 -6.92 -15.02 10.96
N SER A 47 -5.70 -14.60 11.30
CA SER A 47 -4.92 -15.15 12.43
C SER A 47 -5.70 -15.13 13.76
N HIS A 48 -6.55 -14.11 13.95
CA HIS A 48 -7.42 -13.97 15.11
C HIS A 48 -8.89 -14.12 14.71
N LYS A 49 -9.47 -15.30 15.02
CA LYS A 49 -10.90 -15.60 14.75
C LYS A 49 -11.85 -14.54 15.32
N VAL A 50 -11.58 -14.06 16.53
CA VAL A 50 -12.39 -13.04 17.20
C VAL A 50 -12.43 -11.74 16.40
N ASN A 51 -11.27 -11.28 15.92
CA ASN A 51 -11.19 -10.08 15.08
C ASN A 51 -11.95 -10.28 13.75
N GLN A 52 -11.82 -11.45 13.14
CA GLN A 52 -12.53 -11.79 11.91
C GLN A 52 -14.06 -11.72 12.11
N THR A 53 -14.59 -12.34 13.17
CA THR A 53 -16.02 -12.26 13.50
C THR A 53 -16.48 -10.83 13.75
N MET A 54 -15.71 -10.03 14.48
CA MET A 54 -16.02 -8.61 14.72
C MET A 54 -16.05 -7.80 13.43
N GLN A 55 -15.07 -7.99 12.53
CA GLN A 55 -15.04 -7.32 11.24
C GLN A 55 -16.24 -7.69 10.38
N THR A 56 -16.61 -8.97 10.34
CA THR A 56 -17.83 -9.43 9.67
C THR A 56 -19.08 -8.76 10.26
N HIS A 57 -19.18 -8.67 11.59
CA HIS A 57 -20.30 -8.02 12.26
C HIS A 57 -20.39 -6.52 11.92
N PHE A 58 -19.26 -5.79 11.95
CA PHE A 58 -19.22 -4.39 11.56
C PHE A 58 -19.55 -4.18 10.08
N TYR A 59 -19.04 -5.05 9.20
CA TYR A 59 -19.30 -5.01 7.77
C TYR A 59 -20.80 -5.16 7.49
N TYR A 60 -21.45 -6.18 8.04
CA TYR A 60 -22.90 -6.35 7.88
C TYR A 60 -23.72 -5.25 8.53
N SER A 61 -23.27 -4.68 9.64
CA SER A 61 -23.96 -3.56 10.28
C SER A 61 -23.94 -2.29 9.43
N LYS A 62 -22.92 -2.11 8.58
CA LYS A 62 -22.76 -0.91 7.74
C LYS A 62 -23.23 -1.10 6.30
N GLU A 63 -22.96 -2.27 5.75
CA GLU A 63 -23.04 -2.57 4.31
C GLU A 63 -23.89 -3.82 4.03
N GLY A 64 -24.68 -4.28 4.99
CA GLY A 64 -25.58 -5.43 4.83
C GLY A 64 -26.70 -5.25 3.79
N SER A 65 -26.84 -4.08 3.17
CA SER A 65 -27.69 -3.87 2.00
C SER A 65 -27.02 -4.29 0.67
N SER A 66 -25.70 -4.43 0.65
CA SER A 66 -24.90 -4.67 -0.57
C SER A 66 -24.73 -6.14 -0.94
N GLY A 67 -25.27 -7.08 -0.16
CA GLY A 67 -24.94 -8.50 -0.32
C GLY A 67 -23.88 -8.95 0.67
N GLY A 68 -23.94 -10.20 1.13
CA GLY A 68 -22.77 -10.81 1.75
C GLY A 68 -22.94 -12.27 2.12
N SER A 69 -21.87 -12.87 2.64
CA SER A 69 -21.74 -14.31 2.88
C SER A 69 -22.71 -14.85 3.95
N GLY A 70 -23.88 -15.31 3.51
CA GLY A 70 -24.87 -16.01 4.32
C GLY A 70 -26.31 -15.75 3.86
N PHE A 71 -27.26 -16.54 4.38
CA PHE A 71 -28.69 -16.45 4.05
C PHE A 71 -29.33 -15.11 4.49
N SER A 72 -28.63 -14.29 5.28
CA SER A 72 -29.12 -13.03 5.84
C SER A 72 -28.05 -11.93 5.75
N GLY A 73 -27.28 -11.90 4.65
CA GLY A 73 -26.10 -11.04 4.55
C GLY A 73 -26.26 -9.78 3.68
N GLY A 74 -27.43 -9.49 3.08
CA GLY A 74 -27.40 -8.64 1.90
C GLY A 74 -28.69 -8.27 1.20
N GLY A 75 -29.17 -7.04 1.35
CA GLY A 75 -30.24 -6.45 0.52
C GLY A 75 -31.62 -6.44 1.16
N CYS A 76 -32.66 -6.03 0.41
CA CYS A 76 -34.02 -5.72 0.91
C CYS A 76 -34.79 -6.88 1.57
N GLY A 77 -34.13 -7.98 1.94
CA GLY A 77 -34.69 -9.04 2.78
C GLY A 77 -35.85 -9.81 2.16
N CYS A 78 -36.10 -9.67 0.86
CA CYS A 78 -37.16 -10.39 0.19
C CYS A 78 -36.78 -11.87 0.00
N ASN A 79 -37.20 -12.72 0.93
CA ASN A 79 -37.84 -13.98 0.56
C ASN A 79 -39.34 -13.73 0.42
#